data_AF-A2EVV2-F1
#
_entry.id   AF-A2EVV2-F1
#
_cell.length_a   1.000
_cell.length_b   1.000
_cell.length_c   1.000
_cell.angle_alpha   90.00
_cell.angle_beta   90.00
_cell.angle_gamma   90.00
#
_symmetry.space_group_name_H-M   'P 1'
#
loop_
_entity.id
_entity.type
_entity.pdbx_description
1 polymer ?
#
loop_
_entity_poly.entity_id
_entity_poly.type
_entity_poly.pdbx_seq_one_letter_code
_entity_poly.pdbx_strand_id
1 'polypeptide(L)'
;MSECLKYQEPYSDCMKFAIISHNIDFVTFLINEYDIEINLRCCGKYNNLEALLIYFDQTNDFQKCFVYSAKLNIISLIKYFLSFGPNINEEDRDGHSALYTAVCYNDKETAELLISHGANINKI
;
A
#
# COMPACT_ATOMS: atom_id res chain seq x y z
N MET A 1 -10.01 -19.85 13.94
CA MET A 1 -11.06 -18.88 14.29
C MET A 1 -11.02 -18.65 15.80
N SER A 2 -10.76 -17.43 16.28
CA SER A 2 -10.82 -17.15 17.72
C SER A 2 -12.28 -17.14 18.20
N GLU A 3 -12.52 -17.62 19.43
CA GLU A 3 -13.89 -17.72 19.98
C GLU A 3 -14.61 -16.37 20.11
N CYS A 4 -13.86 -15.26 20.16
CA CYS A 4 -14.40 -13.91 20.34
C CYS A 4 -15.23 -13.43 19.14
N LEU A 5 -14.89 -13.88 17.92
CA LEU A 5 -15.60 -13.50 16.68
C LEU A 5 -17.00 -14.13 16.57
N LYS A 6 -17.37 -15.04 17.49
CA LYS A 6 -18.73 -15.58 17.58
C LYS A 6 -19.74 -14.55 18.14
N TYR A 7 -19.28 -13.46 18.73
CA TYR A 7 -20.13 -12.52 19.49
C TYR A 7 -19.99 -11.05 19.07
N GLN A 8 -19.00 -10.70 18.24
CA GLN A 8 -18.77 -9.33 17.81
C GLN A 8 -18.37 -9.29 16.33
N GLU A 9 -19.13 -8.55 15.52
CA GLU A 9 -18.77 -8.30 14.13
C GLU A 9 -17.48 -7.45 14.08
N PRO A 10 -16.45 -7.90 13.34
CA PRO A 10 -15.26 -7.10 13.13
C PRO A 10 -15.62 -5.85 12.34
N TYR A 11 -15.10 -4.71 12.79
CA TYR A 11 -15.27 -3.40 12.13
C TYR A 11 -13.94 -2.97 11.51
N SER A 12 -13.91 -1.83 10.82
CA SER A 12 -12.78 -1.40 9.98
C SER A 12 -11.40 -1.40 10.66
N ASP A 13 -11.33 -1.21 11.98
CA ASP A 13 -10.06 -1.24 12.71
C ASP A 13 -9.45 -2.65 12.80
N CYS A 14 -10.25 -3.72 12.68
CA CYS A 14 -9.75 -5.10 12.65
C CYS A 14 -8.75 -5.31 11.51
N MET A 15 -9.04 -4.76 10.32
CA MET A 15 -8.12 -4.82 9.18
C MET A 15 -6.81 -4.10 9.48
N LYS A 16 -6.88 -2.92 10.09
CA LYS A 16 -5.69 -2.18 10.53
C LYS A 16 -4.84 -2.99 11.52
N PHE A 17 -5.45 -3.62 12.51
CA PHE A 17 -4.72 -4.46 13.46
C PHE A 17 -4.12 -5.71 12.81
N ALA A 18 -4.82 -6.34 11.86
CA ALA A 18 -4.31 -7.46 11.08
C ALA A 18 -3.06 -7.07 10.29
N ILE A 19 -3.09 -5.90 9.63
CA ILE A 19 -1.95 -5.35 8.90
C ILE A 19 -0.78 -5.01 9.84
N ILE A 20 -1.04 -4.34 10.97
CA ILE A 20 -0.01 -3.98 11.97
C ILE A 20 0.70 -5.22 12.52
N SER A 21 -0.07 -6.29 12.77
CA SER A 21 0.46 -7.55 13.32
C SER A 21 1.06 -8.48 12.28
N HIS A 22 1.06 -8.10 11.00
CA HIS A 22 1.49 -8.96 9.89
C HIS A 22 0.77 -10.32 9.84
N ASN A 23 -0.49 -10.35 10.32
CA ASN A 23 -1.30 -11.56 10.34
C ASN A 23 -2.11 -11.69 9.05
N ILE A 24 -1.49 -12.29 8.03
CA ILE A 24 -2.08 -12.42 6.69
C ILE A 24 -3.26 -13.38 6.64
N ASP A 25 -3.27 -14.43 7.46
CA ASP A 25 -4.44 -15.29 7.62
C ASP A 25 -5.64 -14.49 8.12
N PHE A 26 -5.41 -13.52 9.03
CA PHE A 26 -6.48 -12.66 9.51
C PHE A 26 -6.87 -11.59 8.48
N VAL A 27 -5.92 -11.03 7.72
CA VAL A 27 -6.22 -10.11 6.61
C VAL A 27 -7.13 -10.80 5.58
N THR A 28 -6.76 -11.99 5.12
CA THR A 28 -7.53 -12.75 4.12
C THR A 28 -8.90 -13.18 4.66
N PHE A 29 -8.96 -13.61 5.92
CA PHE A 29 -10.22 -13.90 6.61
C PHE A 29 -11.18 -12.70 6.64
N LEU A 30 -10.68 -11.50 6.98
CA LEU A 30 -11.51 -10.29 7.05
C LEU A 30 -12.05 -9.88 5.67
N ILE A 31 -11.28 -10.09 4.60
CA ILE A 31 -11.73 -9.79 3.24
C ILE A 31 -12.80 -10.79 2.82
N ASN A 32 -12.54 -12.08 2.99
CA ASN A 32 -13.41 -13.13 2.42
C ASN A 32 -14.73 -13.29 3.20
N GLU A 33 -14.70 -13.17 4.52
CA GLU A 33 -15.87 -13.45 5.37
C GLU A 33 -16.68 -12.21 5.71
N TYR A 34 -16.08 -11.02 5.66
CA TYR A 34 -16.71 -9.76 6.08
C TYR A 34 -16.62 -8.63 5.04
N ASP A 35 -16.03 -8.87 3.87
CA ASP A 35 -15.88 -7.86 2.80
C ASP A 35 -15.19 -6.56 3.28
N ILE A 36 -14.26 -6.68 4.23
CA ILE A 36 -13.53 -5.52 4.76
C ILE A 36 -12.32 -5.24 3.86
N GLU A 37 -12.32 -4.09 3.19
CA GLU A 37 -11.22 -3.65 2.32
C GLU A 37 -9.89 -3.44 3.05
N ILE A 38 -8.79 -3.76 2.38
CA ILE A 38 -7.42 -3.51 2.85
C ILE A 38 -7.13 -2.01 2.93
N ASN A 39 -6.60 -1.58 4.08
CA ASN A 39 -6.14 -0.21 4.27
C ASN A 39 -4.69 -0.04 3.75
N LEU A 40 -4.54 0.39 2.50
CA LEU A 40 -3.24 0.60 1.84
C LEU A 40 -2.29 1.56 2.59
N ARG A 41 -2.85 2.59 3.25
CA ARG A 41 -2.06 3.50 4.09
C ARG A 41 -1.40 2.75 5.25
N CYS A 42 -2.09 1.77 5.83
CA CYS A 42 -1.52 0.91 6.85
C CYS A 42 -0.47 -0.05 6.28
N CYS A 43 -0.67 -0.60 5.08
CA CYS A 43 0.34 -1.46 4.42
C CYS A 43 1.68 -0.73 4.31
N GLY A 44 1.66 0.50 3.77
CA GLY A 44 2.86 1.33 3.67
C GLY A 44 3.43 1.72 5.03
N LYS A 45 2.60 2.22 5.96
CA LYS A 45 3.07 2.71 7.28
C LYS A 45 3.71 1.61 8.15
N TYR A 46 3.23 0.38 8.04
CA TYR A 46 3.67 -0.75 8.87
C TYR A 46 4.52 -1.77 8.09
N ASN A 47 5.01 -1.39 6.91
CA ASN A 47 5.86 -2.19 6.03
C ASN A 47 5.28 -3.58 5.71
N ASN A 48 3.96 -3.71 5.59
CA ASN A 48 3.29 -4.97 5.31
C ASN A 48 3.12 -5.13 3.79
N LEU A 49 4.12 -5.75 3.16
CA LEU A 49 4.17 -5.99 1.72
C LEU A 49 3.11 -7.01 1.29
N GLU A 50 2.93 -8.06 2.06
CA GLU A 50 2.04 -9.17 1.76
C GLU A 50 0.59 -8.68 1.66
N ALA A 51 0.14 -7.82 2.57
CA ALA A 51 -1.18 -7.20 2.47
C ALA A 51 -1.31 -6.29 1.24
N LEU A 52 -0.25 -5.55 0.85
CA LEU A 52 -0.26 -4.78 -0.40
C LEU A 52 -0.41 -5.68 -1.63
N LEU A 53 0.28 -6.83 -1.65
CA LEU A 53 0.22 -7.78 -2.76
C LEU A 53 -1.13 -8.51 -2.83
N ILE A 54 -1.76 -8.81 -1.69
CA ILE A 54 -3.14 -9.34 -1.66
C ILE A 54 -4.11 -8.32 -2.23
N TYR A 55 -4.00 -7.04 -1.85
CA TYR A 55 -4.82 -5.99 -2.46
C TYR A 55 -4.61 -5.93 -3.98
N PHE A 56 -3.36 -6.01 -4.43
CA PHE A 56 -3.05 -6.00 -5.86
C PHE A 56 -3.68 -7.19 -6.58
N ASP A 57 -3.55 -8.40 -6.04
CA ASP A 57 -4.12 -9.63 -6.62
C ASP A 57 -5.65 -9.55 -6.78
N GLN A 58 -6.33 -9.01 -5.77
CA GLN A 58 -7.80 -8.90 -5.78
C GLN A 58 -8.33 -7.80 -6.70
N THR A 59 -7.62 -6.68 -6.82
CA THR A 59 -8.16 -5.47 -7.48
C THR A 59 -7.51 -5.18 -8.81
N ASN A 60 -6.31 -5.72 -9.06
CA ASN A 60 -5.43 -5.37 -10.15
C ASN A 60 -5.14 -3.85 -10.26
N ASP A 61 -5.32 -3.10 -9.16
CA ASP A 61 -5.15 -1.65 -9.10
C ASP A 61 -3.66 -1.30 -8.90
N PHE A 62 -2.87 -1.53 -9.96
CA PHE A 62 -1.44 -1.21 -10.00
C PHE A 62 -1.17 0.29 -9.77
N GLN A 63 -2.14 1.15 -10.06
CA GLN A 63 -2.02 2.60 -9.89
C GLN A 63 -1.92 2.97 -8.42
N LYS A 64 -2.82 2.46 -7.57
CA LYS A 64 -2.69 2.66 -6.11
C LYS A 64 -1.50 1.90 -5.54
N CYS A 65 -1.26 0.67 -6.00
CA CYS A 65 -0.11 -0.10 -5.53
C CYS A 65 1.22 0.60 -5.78
N PHE A 66 1.38 1.26 -6.94
CA PHE A 66 2.52 2.10 -7.25
C PHE A 66 2.73 3.18 -6.19
N VAL A 67 1.72 4.00 -5.90
CA VAL A 67 1.84 5.12 -4.93
C VAL A 67 2.19 4.60 -3.53
N TYR A 68 1.50 3.56 -3.05
CA TYR A 68 1.75 3.03 -1.71
C TYR A 68 3.06 2.22 -1.59
N SER A 69 3.57 1.66 -2.70
CA SER A 69 4.86 0.96 -2.70
C SER A 69 6.04 1.87 -2.35
N ALA A 70 5.94 3.17 -2.64
CA ALA A 70 6.95 4.15 -2.26
C ALA A 70 7.13 4.28 -0.73
N LYS A 71 6.11 3.92 0.06
CA LYS A 71 6.18 3.92 1.53
C LYS A 71 6.92 2.70 2.09
N LEU A 72 7.12 1.65 1.28
CA LEU A 72 7.76 0.39 1.71
C LEU A 72 9.29 0.41 1.58
N ASN A 73 9.87 1.41 0.90
CA ASN A 73 11.31 1.49 0.63
C ASN A 73 11.85 0.23 -0.08
N ILE A 74 11.09 -0.29 -1.06
CA ILE A 74 11.44 -1.46 -1.88
C ILE A 74 11.52 -1.02 -3.34
N ILE A 75 12.70 -0.59 -3.78
CA ILE A 75 12.85 -0.03 -5.13
C ILE A 75 12.50 -1.02 -6.26
N SER A 76 12.76 -2.31 -6.07
CA SER A 76 12.39 -3.35 -7.04
C SER A 76 10.87 -3.45 -7.22
N LEU A 77 10.09 -3.21 -6.17
CA LEU A 77 8.64 -3.19 -6.22
C LEU A 77 8.12 -1.93 -6.94
N ILE A 78 8.74 -0.78 -6.71
CA ILE A 78 8.43 0.45 -7.44
C ILE A 78 8.69 0.25 -8.94
N LYS A 79 9.85 -0.33 -9.30
CA LYS A 79 10.18 -0.69 -10.69
C LYS A 79 9.19 -1.67 -11.30
N TYR A 80 8.75 -2.67 -10.52
CA TYR A 80 7.71 -3.61 -10.95
C TYR A 80 6.42 -2.88 -11.29
N PHE A 81 5.91 -2.01 -10.41
CA PHE A 81 4.67 -1.28 -10.70
C PHE A 81 4.82 -0.26 -11.83
N LEU A 82 5.99 0.39 -11.97
CA LEU A 82 6.30 1.26 -13.11
C LEU A 82 6.20 0.53 -14.46
N SER A 83 6.47 -0.78 -14.50
CA SER A 83 6.39 -1.56 -15.73
C SER A 83 4.97 -1.68 -16.29
N PHE A 84 3.93 -1.43 -15.49
CA PHE A 84 2.54 -1.36 -15.95
C PHE A 84 2.15 0.01 -16.53
N GLY A 85 3.06 1.00 -16.50
CA GLY A 85 2.80 2.35 -16.99
C GLY A 85 1.79 3.16 -16.16
N PRO A 86 1.94 3.24 -14.82
CA PRO A 86 1.07 4.07 -13.99
C PRO A 86 1.27 5.55 -14.32
N ASN A 87 0.27 6.36 -14.00
CA ASN A 87 0.44 7.79 -13.83
C ASN A 87 1.49 8.05 -12.74
N ILE A 88 2.66 8.54 -13.14
CA ILE A 88 3.80 8.81 -12.26
C ILE A 88 3.49 9.86 -11.17
N ASN A 89 2.51 10.73 -11.43
CA ASN A 89 2.10 11.84 -10.56
C ASN A 89 0.80 11.54 -9.80
N GLU A 90 0.36 10.28 -9.76
CA GLU A 90 -0.79 9.90 -8.96
C GLU A 90 -0.55 10.16 -7.48
N GLU A 91 -1.62 10.53 -6.79
CA GLU A 91 -1.62 10.88 -5.38
C GLU A 91 -2.43 9.87 -4.56
N ASP A 92 -1.99 9.60 -3.34
CA ASP A 92 -2.80 8.86 -2.38
C ASP A 92 -3.98 9.71 -1.86
N ARG A 93 -4.80 9.13 -0.97
CA ARG A 93 -5.96 9.83 -0.39
C ARG A 93 -5.60 11.09 0.41
N ASP A 94 -4.33 11.24 0.81
CA ASP A 94 -3.82 12.40 1.53
C ASP A 94 -3.17 13.43 0.56
N GLY A 95 -3.20 13.19 -0.75
CA GLY A 95 -2.60 14.05 -1.77
C GLY A 95 -1.10 13.80 -1.99
N HIS A 96 -0.54 12.70 -1.47
CA HIS A 96 0.89 12.43 -1.57
C HIS A 96 1.21 11.58 -2.79
N SER A 97 2.13 12.06 -3.63
CA SER A 97 2.71 11.27 -4.71
C SER A 97 3.76 10.27 -4.21
N ALA A 98 4.17 9.35 -5.10
CA ALA A 98 5.33 8.50 -4.84
C ALA A 98 6.60 9.34 -4.59
N LEU A 99 6.76 10.47 -5.30
CA LEU A 99 7.91 11.37 -5.15
C LEU A 99 7.86 12.11 -3.81
N TYR A 100 6.70 12.63 -3.40
CA TYR A 100 6.47 13.21 -2.07
C TYR A 100 6.96 12.25 -0.99
N THR A 101 6.56 10.98 -1.09
CA THR A 101 6.95 9.95 -0.13
C THR A 101 8.46 9.74 -0.13
N ALA A 102 9.09 9.54 -1.29
CA ALA A 102 10.53 9.35 -1.37
C ALA A 102 11.32 10.50 -0.72
N VAL A 103 10.90 11.75 -0.97
CA VAL A 103 11.51 12.94 -0.36
C VAL A 103 11.32 12.97 1.16
N CYS A 104 10.11 12.72 1.65
CA CYS A 104 9.82 12.69 3.09
C CYS A 104 10.63 11.64 3.86
N TYR A 105 10.96 10.52 3.21
CA TYR A 105 11.77 9.45 3.79
C TYR A 105 13.27 9.58 3.47
N ASN A 106 13.69 10.66 2.80
CA ASN A 106 15.08 10.86 2.34
C ASN A 106 15.60 9.68 1.49
N ASP A 107 14.72 9.04 0.73
CA ASP A 107 15.03 7.96 -0.20
C ASP A 107 15.46 8.54 -1.54
N LYS A 108 16.76 8.86 -1.61
CA LYS A 108 17.39 9.43 -2.79
C LYS A 108 17.26 8.53 -4.02
N GLU A 109 17.43 7.23 -3.87
CA GLU A 109 17.44 6.29 -5.01
C GLU A 109 16.05 6.22 -5.65
N THR A 110 14.99 6.11 -4.84
CA THR A 110 13.61 6.15 -5.35
C THR A 110 13.28 7.53 -5.93
N ALA A 111 13.70 8.63 -5.31
CA ALA A 111 13.45 9.97 -5.85
C ALA A 111 14.09 10.16 -7.24
N GLU A 112 15.36 9.75 -7.41
CA GLU A 112 16.06 9.79 -8.69
C GLU A 112 15.38 8.90 -9.74
N LEU A 113 14.95 7.69 -9.36
CA LEU A 113 14.19 6.79 -10.22
C LEU A 113 12.90 7.48 -10.71
N LEU A 114 12.10 8.04 -9.80
CA LEU A 114 10.82 8.67 -10.14
C LEU A 114 11.00 9.91 -11.02
N ILE A 115 12.00 10.77 -10.71
CA ILE A 115 12.32 11.95 -11.51
C ILE A 115 12.75 11.54 -12.93
N SER A 116 13.56 10.49 -13.07
CA SER A 116 13.97 9.99 -14.39
C SER A 116 12.80 9.46 -15.24
N HIS A 117 11.69 9.08 -14.59
CA HIS A 117 10.44 8.66 -15.23
C HIS A 117 9.43 9.81 -15.40
N GLY A 118 9.84 11.07 -15.18
CA GLY A 118 9.02 12.25 -15.42
C GLY A 118 8.10 12.66 -14.26
N ALA A 119 8.41 12.25 -13.03
CA ALA A 119 7.70 12.74 -11.85
C ALA A 119 7.85 14.27 -11.73
N ASN A 120 6.74 14.95 -11.42
CA ASN A 120 6.68 16.39 -11.28
C ASN A 120 7.28 16.81 -9.93
N ILE A 121 8.42 17.49 -9.98
CA ILE A 121 9.13 17.98 -8.79
C ILE A 121 8.34 19.01 -7.96
N ASN A 122 7.27 19.60 -8.51
CA ASN A 122 6.39 20.50 -7.78
C ASN A 122 5.24 19.77 -7.05
N LYS A 123 5.14 18.45 -7.22
CA LYS A 123 4.18 17.57 -6.52
C LYS A 123 4.88 16.82 -5.38
N ILE A 124 5.65 17.59 -4.60
CA ILE A 124 6.37 17.21 -3.36
C ILE A 124 5.73 17.86 -2.14
#